data_AF-A0A455VMB8-F1
#
_entry.id   AF-A0A455VMB8-F1
#
_cell.length_a   1.000
_cell.length_b   1.000
_cell.length_c   1.000
_cell.angle_alpha   90.00
_cell.angle_beta   90.00
_cell.angle_gamma   90.00
#
_symmetry.space_group_name_H-M   'P 1'
#
loop_
_entity.id
_entity.type
_entity.pdbx_description
1 polymer ?
#
loop_
_entity_poly.entity_id
_entity_poly.type
_entity_poly.pdbx_seq_one_letter_code
_entity_poly.pdbx_strand_id
1 'polypeptide(L)'
;MLQPQPLYLVSSNGKQVVAGQWQPQIGSLIKLAAQDATVTRIFVNPSIKQRLCLDAGADRNWLHKVRPWFGHRAHMHVRLRCPANSLECEDQDMPPPGDGCGSELASWFVPHQPSAKQGLPPPLPPSCQALLSNHFAAE
;
A
#
# COMPACT_ATOMS: atom_id res chain seq x y z
N MET A 1 17.37 -22.12 4.88
CA MET A 1 16.37 -21.08 4.58
C MET A 1 16.98 -20.10 3.58
N LEU A 2 16.27 -19.75 2.52
CA LEU A 2 16.71 -18.70 1.59
C LEU A 2 16.58 -17.34 2.31
N GLN A 3 17.63 -16.51 2.27
CA GLN A 3 17.60 -15.14 2.76
C GLN A 3 17.38 -14.20 1.57
N PRO A 4 16.14 -13.78 1.29
CA PRO A 4 15.85 -12.93 0.13
C PRO A 4 16.58 -11.60 0.27
N GLN A 5 17.30 -11.21 -0.79
CA GLN A 5 17.97 -9.91 -0.87
C GLN A 5 17.03 -8.92 -1.55
N PRO A 6 16.69 -7.78 -0.93
CA PRO A 6 15.79 -6.80 -1.52
C PRO A 6 16.46 -6.05 -2.68
N LEU A 7 15.78 -6.00 -3.83
CA LEU A 7 16.14 -5.11 -4.93
C LEU A 7 15.41 -3.77 -4.77
N TYR A 8 16.12 -2.71 -4.40
CA TYR A 8 15.52 -1.39 -4.16
C TYR A 8 15.32 -0.59 -5.45
N LEU A 9 14.07 -0.54 -5.91
CA LEU A 9 13.67 0.14 -7.14
C LEU A 9 13.74 1.66 -7.08
N VAL A 10 13.99 2.26 -5.92
CA VAL A 10 13.93 3.72 -5.67
C VAL A 10 15.32 4.26 -5.37
N SER A 11 15.69 5.38 -5.98
CA SER A 11 16.97 6.06 -5.78
C SER A 11 17.24 6.42 -4.31
N SER A 12 18.50 6.64 -3.95
CA SER A 12 18.89 7.03 -2.59
C SER A 12 18.24 8.34 -2.11
N ASN A 13 18.00 9.28 -3.03
CA ASN A 13 17.31 10.53 -2.73
C ASN A 13 15.78 10.42 -2.69
N GLY A 14 15.21 9.25 -2.99
CA GLY A 14 13.76 8.99 -2.90
C GLY A 14 12.90 9.75 -3.91
N LYS A 15 13.48 10.35 -4.96
CA LYS A 15 12.75 11.19 -5.92
C LYS A 15 12.36 10.48 -7.20
N GLN A 16 12.95 9.32 -7.49
CA GLN A 16 12.73 8.60 -8.75
C GLN A 16 13.04 7.11 -8.61
N VAL A 17 12.55 6.31 -9.56
CA VAL A 17 12.97 4.92 -9.69
C VAL A 17 14.39 4.82 -10.26
N VAL A 18 15.12 3.77 -9.91
CA VAL A 18 16.42 3.48 -10.53
C VAL A 18 16.18 2.90 -11.92
N ALA A 19 16.56 3.63 -12.97
CA ALA A 19 16.24 3.26 -14.36
C ALA A 19 16.69 1.83 -14.74
N GLY A 20 17.87 1.40 -14.30
CA GLY A 20 18.38 0.05 -14.57
C GLY A 20 17.68 -1.08 -13.79
N GLN A 21 16.83 -0.74 -12.82
CA GLN A 21 16.07 -1.71 -12.02
C GLN A 21 14.56 -1.68 -12.32
N TRP A 22 14.06 -0.60 -12.92
CA TRP A 22 12.67 -0.53 -13.34
C TRP A 22 12.46 -1.29 -14.64
N GLN A 23 11.61 -2.31 -14.60
CA GLN A 23 11.24 -3.09 -15.76
C GLN A 23 9.72 -2.96 -16.02
N PRO A 24 9.25 -2.94 -17.28
CA PRO A 24 7.83 -2.85 -17.60
C PRO A 24 6.95 -3.92 -16.92
N GLN A 25 7.53 -5.08 -16.64
CA GLN A 25 6.88 -6.20 -15.94
C GLN A 25 6.51 -5.84 -14.50
N ILE A 26 7.30 -4.99 -13.82
CA ILE A 26 6.99 -4.50 -12.48
C ILE A 26 5.73 -3.64 -12.52
N GLY A 27 5.65 -2.72 -13.49
CA GLY A 27 4.45 -1.91 -13.71
C GLY A 27 3.22 -2.75 -14.05
N SER A 28 3.40 -3.77 -14.89
CA SER A 28 2.35 -4.70 -15.29
C SER A 28 1.84 -5.54 -14.11
N LEU A 29 2.73 -6.02 -13.24
CA LEU A 29 2.37 -6.75 -12.02
C LEU A 29 1.48 -5.89 -11.10
N ILE A 30 1.87 -4.63 -10.87
CA ILE A 30 1.10 -3.71 -10.03
C ILE A 30 -0.26 -3.40 -10.68
N LYS A 31 -0.28 -3.17 -12.00
CA LYS A 31 -1.52 -2.90 -12.74
C LYS A 31 -2.49 -4.08 -12.67
N LEU A 32 -2.03 -5.31 -12.91
CA LEU A 32 -2.84 -6.53 -12.82
C LEU A 32 -3.44 -6.69 -11.42
N ALA A 33 -2.62 -6.52 -10.38
CA ALA A 33 -3.11 -6.57 -9.00
C ALA A 33 -4.15 -5.47 -8.72
N ALA A 34 -3.95 -4.24 -9.22
CA ALA A 34 -4.90 -3.15 -9.02
C ALA A 34 -6.22 -3.36 -9.78
N GLN A 35 -6.19 -4.04 -10.92
CA GLN A 35 -7.39 -4.34 -11.71
C GLN A 35 -8.27 -5.43 -11.07
N ASP A 36 -7.73 -6.22 -10.14
CA ASP A 36 -8.52 -7.21 -9.40
C ASP A 36 -9.63 -6.54 -8.57
N ALA A 37 -10.85 -7.06 -8.68
CA ALA A 37 -12.04 -6.51 -8.03
C ALA A 37 -12.04 -6.67 -6.49
N THR A 38 -11.23 -7.57 -5.94
CA THR A 38 -11.08 -7.77 -4.49
C THR A 38 -10.05 -6.83 -3.88
N VAL A 39 -9.13 -6.28 -4.67
CA VAL A 39 -8.11 -5.33 -4.20
C VAL A 39 -8.71 -3.95 -4.02
N THR A 40 -8.49 -3.34 -2.85
CA THR A 40 -8.94 -1.98 -2.51
C THR A 40 -7.79 -0.98 -2.51
N ARG A 41 -6.58 -1.40 -2.12
CA ARG A 41 -5.38 -0.56 -2.08
C ARG A 41 -4.13 -1.35 -2.41
N ILE A 42 -3.16 -0.70 -3.05
CA ILE A 42 -1.78 -1.18 -3.18
C ILE A 42 -0.85 -0.08 -2.70
N PHE A 43 -0.15 -0.30 -1.59
CA PHE A 43 0.84 0.66 -1.12
C PHE A 43 2.19 0.42 -1.80
N VAL A 44 2.75 1.50 -2.34
CA VAL A 44 4.06 1.54 -2.99
C VAL A 44 4.79 2.82 -2.58
N ASN A 45 6.10 2.88 -2.81
CA ASN A 45 6.83 4.12 -2.63
C ASN A 45 6.30 5.24 -3.57
N PRO A 46 6.31 6.53 -3.17
CA PRO A 46 5.88 7.64 -4.02
C PRO A 46 6.56 7.66 -5.41
N SER A 47 7.86 7.38 -5.50
CA SER A 47 8.57 7.33 -6.79
C SER A 47 8.07 6.22 -7.71
N ILE A 48 7.62 5.09 -7.14
CA ILE A 48 7.02 4.00 -7.92
C ILE A 48 5.66 4.46 -8.45
N LYS A 49 4.80 5.06 -7.60
CA LYS A 49 3.52 5.61 -8.06
C LYS A 49 3.73 6.66 -9.15
N GLN A 50 4.70 7.56 -8.98
CA GLN A 50 5.05 8.56 -9.99
C GLN A 50 5.45 7.92 -11.32
N ARG A 51 6.27 6.86 -11.29
CA ARG A 51 6.65 6.14 -12.50
C ARG A 51 5.44 5.49 -13.18
N LEU A 52 4.55 4.85 -12.41
CA LEU A 52 3.30 4.27 -12.92
C LEU A 52 2.39 5.34 -13.55
N CYS A 53 2.30 6.52 -12.93
CA CYS A 53 1.55 7.65 -13.48
C CYS A 53 2.08 8.09 -14.85
N LEU A 54 3.39 8.03 -15.08
CA LEU A 54 4.00 8.35 -16.38
C LEU A 54 3.74 7.23 -17.41
N ASP A 55 3.80 5.97 -16.97
CA ASP A 55 3.70 4.80 -17.86
C ASP A 55 2.26 4.41 -18.25
N ALA A 56 1.22 4.81 -17.49
CA ALA A 56 -0.12 4.24 -17.62
C ALA A 56 -0.88 4.56 -18.93
N GLY A 57 -0.44 5.54 -19.71
CA GLY A 57 -1.15 5.94 -20.94
C GLY A 57 -2.60 6.38 -20.66
N ALA A 58 -3.55 5.94 -21.50
CA ALA A 58 -4.96 6.30 -21.41
C ALA A 58 -5.76 5.47 -20.38
N ASP A 59 -5.39 4.21 -20.14
CA ASP A 59 -6.03 3.35 -19.13
C ASP A 59 -5.42 3.60 -17.75
N ARG A 60 -6.07 4.48 -16.98
CA ARG A 60 -5.54 5.03 -15.72
C ARG A 60 -6.38 4.74 -14.48
N ASN A 61 -7.59 4.19 -14.63
CA ASN A 61 -8.52 4.04 -13.50
C ASN A 61 -7.95 3.20 -12.35
N TRP A 62 -7.12 2.20 -12.67
CA TRP A 62 -6.46 1.34 -11.70
C TRP A 62 -5.47 2.09 -10.77
N LEU A 63 -4.94 3.25 -11.18
CA LEU A 63 -4.04 4.06 -10.37
C LEU A 63 -4.72 4.62 -9.11
N HIS A 64 -6.05 4.74 -9.11
CA HIS A 64 -6.86 5.15 -7.96
C HIS A 64 -6.58 4.28 -6.71
N LYS A 65 -6.33 2.98 -6.91
CA LYS A 65 -6.01 2.04 -5.83
C LYS A 65 -4.54 2.07 -5.41
N VAL A 66 -3.65 2.63 -6.23
CA VAL A 66 -2.21 2.69 -5.91
C VAL A 66 -1.95 3.87 -4.99
N ARG A 67 -1.45 3.60 -3.78
CA ARG A 67 -1.32 4.58 -2.70
C ARG A 67 0.16 4.79 -2.34
N PRO A 68 0.65 6.04 -2.33
CA PRO A 68 2.01 6.32 -1.87
C PRO A 68 2.13 6.03 -0.36
N TRP A 69 3.25 5.43 0.06
CA TRP A 69 3.58 5.22 1.47
C TRP A 69 5.10 5.16 1.70
N PHE A 70 5.54 5.46 2.93
CA PHE A 70 6.94 5.36 3.33
C PHE A 70 7.48 3.92 3.20
N GLY A 71 8.78 3.78 2.92
CA GLY A 71 9.36 2.47 2.64
C GLY A 71 8.91 1.96 1.26
N HIS A 72 8.42 0.71 1.20
CA HIS A 72 7.87 0.08 -0.01
C HIS A 72 8.77 0.21 -1.26
N ARG A 73 10.10 0.12 -1.06
CA ARG A 73 11.11 0.29 -2.12
C ARG A 73 11.41 -0.99 -2.90
N ALA A 74 11.02 -2.16 -2.36
CA ALA A 74 11.30 -3.47 -2.92
C ALA A 74 10.10 -4.43 -2.86
N HIS A 75 8.94 -3.95 -2.38
CA HIS A 75 7.70 -4.71 -2.31
C HIS A 75 6.51 -3.77 -2.46
N MET A 76 5.37 -4.33 -2.82
CA MET A 76 4.07 -3.67 -2.77
C MET A 76 3.23 -4.32 -1.68
N HIS A 77 2.40 -3.54 -0.99
CA HIS A 77 1.45 -4.07 0.00
C HIS A 77 0.06 -4.05 -0.60
N VAL A 78 -0.47 -5.21 -0.94
CA VAL A 78 -1.82 -5.36 -1.49
C VAL A 78 -2.80 -5.56 -0.33
N ARG A 79 -3.88 -4.76 -0.31
CA ARG A 79 -4.98 -4.88 0.64
C ARG A 79 -6.26 -5.26 -0.10
N LEU A 80 -6.96 -6.25 0.43
CA LEU A 80 -8.25 -6.71 -0.07
C LEU A 80 -9.40 -6.03 0.70
N ARG A 81 -10.60 -6.06 0.12
CA ARG A 81 -11.86 -5.76 0.83
C ARG A 81 -12.19 -6.85 1.83
N CYS A 82 -13.00 -6.52 2.84
CA CYS A 82 -13.58 -7.52 3.72
C CYS A 82 -14.41 -8.55 2.93
N PRO A 83 -14.30 -9.86 3.25
CA PRO A 83 -15.18 -10.87 2.69
C PRO A 83 -16.64 -10.61 3.08
N ALA A 84 -17.58 -10.88 2.16
CA ALA A 84 -19.00 -10.59 2.36
C ALA A 84 -19.63 -11.34 3.56
N ASN A 85 -19.04 -12.47 3.96
CA ASN A 85 -19.48 -13.30 5.08
C ASN A 85 -18.68 -13.05 6.38
N SER A 86 -17.77 -12.07 6.41
CA SER A 86 -17.00 -11.71 7.61
C SER A 86 -17.68 -10.59 8.38
N LEU A 87 -18.57 -10.96 9.31
CA LEU A 87 -19.45 -10.03 10.03
C LEU A 87 -18.72 -8.99 10.90
N GLU A 88 -17.51 -9.30 11.34
CA GLU A 88 -16.69 -8.44 12.23
C GLU A 88 -15.49 -7.83 11.51
N CYS A 89 -15.42 -7.93 10.18
CA CYS A 89 -14.35 -7.31 9.40
C CYS A 89 -14.69 -5.85 9.12
N GLU A 90 -13.76 -4.95 9.43
CA GLU A 90 -13.91 -3.51 9.22
C GLU A 90 -13.20 -3.07 7.94
N ASP A 91 -13.98 -2.60 6.95
CA ASP A 91 -13.43 -1.97 5.75
C ASP A 91 -12.91 -0.55 6.04
N GLN A 92 -11.98 -0.09 5.21
CA GLN A 92 -11.60 1.32 5.19
C GLN A 92 -12.41 2.08 4.16
N ASP A 93 -12.57 3.40 4.35
CA ASP A 93 -13.11 4.31 3.35
C ASP A 93 -12.45 4.11 1.97
N MET A 94 -13.13 4.49 0.90
CA MET A 94 -12.54 4.42 -0.45
C MET A 94 -11.37 5.42 -0.59
N PRO A 95 -10.36 5.14 -1.44
CA PRO A 95 -9.34 6.12 -1.76
C PRO A 95 -9.97 7.41 -2.34
N PRO A 96 -9.32 8.58 -2.17
CA PRO A 96 -9.80 9.83 -2.77
C PRO A 96 -10.02 9.69 -4.29
N PRO A 97 -11.03 10.36 -4.86
CA PRO A 97 -11.34 10.23 -6.29
C PRO A 97 -10.17 10.66 -7.19
N GLY A 98 -10.11 10.07 -8.39
CA GLY A 98 -9.07 10.32 -9.40
C GLY A 98 -7.90 9.34 -9.34
N ASP A 99 -6.89 9.52 -10.19
CA ASP A 99 -5.70 8.64 -10.22
C ASP A 99 -4.70 8.94 -9.09
N GLY A 100 -4.87 10.08 -8.41
CA GLY A 100 -3.97 10.54 -7.35
C GLY A 100 -2.56 10.81 -7.83
N CYS A 101 -2.36 11.17 -9.10
CA CYS A 101 -1.05 11.52 -9.68
C CYS A 101 -0.70 13.01 -9.57
N GLY A 102 -1.64 13.85 -9.11
CA GLY A 102 -1.50 15.29 -8.97
C GLY A 102 -0.93 15.75 -7.63
N SER A 103 -1.59 16.73 -7.01
CA SER A 103 -1.15 17.40 -5.77
C SER A 103 -0.91 16.44 -4.61
N GLU A 104 -1.75 15.42 -4.46
CA GLU A 104 -1.58 14.38 -3.45
C GLU A 104 -0.20 13.73 -3.58
N LEU A 105 0.14 13.18 -4.75
CA LEU A 105 1.44 12.55 -4.98
C LEU A 105 2.60 13.53 -4.86
N ALA A 106 2.44 14.76 -5.36
CA ALA A 106 3.46 15.79 -5.26
C ALA A 106 3.82 16.11 -3.79
N SER A 107 2.85 16.06 -2.88
CA SER A 107 3.07 16.34 -1.45
C SER A 107 4.04 15.34 -0.77
N TRP A 108 4.19 14.13 -1.31
CA TRP A 108 5.12 13.11 -0.77
C TRP A 108 6.59 13.37 -1.09
N PHE A 109 6.88 14.34 -1.96
CA PHE A 109 8.26 14.75 -2.30
C PHE A 109 8.70 16.02 -1.57
N VAL A 110 7.84 16.55 -0.70
CA VAL A 110 8.13 17.68 0.18
C VAL A 110 8.50 17.14 1.56
N PRO A 111 9.47 17.72 2.29
CA PRO A 111 9.79 17.30 3.64
C PRO A 111 8.55 17.32 4.55
N HIS A 112 8.21 16.16 5.13
CA HIS A 112 7.12 16.07 6.08
C HIS A 112 7.55 16.63 7.44
N GLN A 113 6.71 17.47 8.04
CA GLN A 113 6.86 17.79 9.46
C GLN A 113 6.58 16.52 10.29
N PRO A 114 7.29 16.30 11.40
CA PRO A 114 6.97 15.21 12.32
C PRO A 114 5.50 15.29 12.72
N SER A 115 4.75 14.21 12.53
CA SER A 115 3.36 14.15 12.96
C SER A 115 3.29 14.24 14.49
N ALA A 116 2.28 14.94 15.01
CA ALA A 116 1.99 14.97 16.44
C ALA A 116 1.71 13.56 16.98
N LYS A 117 2.01 13.35 18.27
CA LYS A 117 1.97 12.07 18.99
C LYS A 117 0.80 11.17 18.56
N GLN A 118 1.14 9.94 18.19
CA GLN A 118 0.14 8.89 17.98
C GLN A 118 -0.63 8.67 19.29
N GLY A 119 -1.97 8.64 19.19
CA GLY A 119 -2.82 8.24 20.31
C GLY A 119 -2.55 6.80 20.73
N LEU A 120 -3.16 6.38 21.84
CA LEU A 120 -3.14 4.98 22.23
C LEU A 120 -3.73 4.14 21.10
N PRO A 121 -3.15 2.96 20.79
CA PRO A 121 -3.76 2.05 19.84
C PRO A 121 -5.16 1.66 20.34
N PRO A 122 -6.12 1.41 19.43
CA PRO A 122 -7.44 0.95 19.82
C PRO A 122 -7.34 -0.39 20.58
N PRO A 123 -8.31 -0.67 21.48
CA PRO A 123 -8.36 -1.96 22.16
C PRO A 123 -8.54 -3.10 21.14
N LEU A 124 -8.10 -4.30 21.53
CA LEU A 124 -8.25 -5.50 20.71
C LEU A 124 -9.75 -5.83 20.55
N PRO A 125 -10.22 -6.27 19.36
CA PRO A 125 -11.62 -6.65 19.17
C PRO A 125 -12.05 -7.77 20.14
N PRO A 126 -13.31 -7.77 20.65
CA PRO A 126 -13.78 -8.74 21.64
C PRO A 126 -13.57 -10.20 21.24
N SER A 127 -13.88 -10.56 20.00
CA SER A 127 -13.70 -11.92 19.47
C SER A 127 -12.22 -12.33 19.42
N CYS A 128 -11.31 -11.39 19.11
CA CYS A 128 -9.87 -11.62 19.19
C CYS A 128 -9.39 -11.79 20.63
N GLN A 129 -9.92 -11.00 21.57
CA GLN A 129 -9.60 -11.12 23.00
C GLN A 129 -10.07 -12.47 23.57
N ALA A 130 -11.24 -12.96 23.15
CA ALA A 130 -11.76 -14.26 23.57
C ALA A 130 -10.84 -15.42 23.19
N LEU A 131 -10.19 -15.37 22.02
CA LEU A 131 -9.20 -16.39 21.63
C LEU A 131 -8.02 -16.45 22.60
N LEU A 132 -7.53 -15.30 23.07
CA LEU A 132 -6.45 -15.25 24.06
C LEU A 132 -6.93 -15.79 25.42
N SER A 133 -8.08 -15.32 25.90
CA SER A 133 -8.62 -15.71 27.22
C SER A 133 -8.93 -17.20 27.31
N ASN A 134 -9.48 -17.79 26.24
CA ASN A 134 -9.89 -19.20 26.23
C ASN A 134 -8.70 -20.17 26.11
N HIS A 135 -7.53 -19.72 25.64
CA HIS A 135 -6.32 -20.55 25.60
C HIS A 135 -5.62 -20.68 26.97
N PHE A 136 -5.90 -19.78 27.92
CA PHE A 136 -5.29 -19.78 29.25
C PHE A 136 -6.27 -20.07 30.39
N ALA A 137 -7.54 -20.36 30.09
CA ALA A 137 -8.57 -20.69 31.08
C ALA A 137 -8.78 -22.20 31.30
N ALA A 138 -7.98 -23.05 30.66
CA ALA A 138 -8.04 -24.51 30.77
C ALA A 138 -6.77 -25.05 31.45
N GLU A 139 -6.61 -24.78 32.75
CA GLU A 139 -5.92 -25.64 33.73
C GLU A 139 -6.69 -25.62 35.06
#